data_AF-A0A8H5JJD3-F1
#
_entry.id   AF-A0A8H5JJD3-F1
#
_cell.length_a   1.000
_cell.length_b   1.000
_cell.length_c   1.000
_cell.angle_alpha   90.00
_cell.angle_beta   90.00
_cell.angle_gamma   90.00
#
_symmetry.space_group_name_H-M   'P 1'
#
loop_
_entity.id
_entity.type
_entity.pdbx_description
1 polymer ?
#
loop_
_entity_poly.entity_id
_entity_poly.type
_entity_poly.pdbx_seq_one_letter_code
_entity_poly.pdbx_strand_id
1 'polypeptide(L)'
;MITSSSSSSLTLASMSSDGTLTNVPPLTHDCDYTEWVRIVRDNFRKRGTLGLIENEEGSGVRRKQKEKTNREAADKNEREYLLSCCLSLKVRKYVLLFPLTKTVRQVWYAIRKEIKGLNTEERYALLLIFMMQSGTPYPSTEEFLDAIDDRWDQLARHFPYTLPSILRLTTALLGTKNHDEMLYTGFLKSLNGDEPTYRGLREYVTREAEADCNLFDTMEKPEDVKPILKLLTKRKGKPW
;
A
#
# COMPACT_ATOMS: atom_id res chain seq x y z
N MET A 1 11.73 17.99 68.28
CA MET A 1 10.30 17.69 68.15
C MET A 1 9.82 18.33 66.85
N ILE A 2 9.46 17.46 65.90
CA ILE A 2 8.59 17.60 64.71
C ILE A 2 8.56 18.92 63.91
N THR A 3 8.89 18.74 62.63
CA THR A 3 8.88 19.59 61.44
C THR A 3 7.54 20.27 61.11
N SER A 4 7.60 21.39 60.39
CA SER A 4 6.57 21.74 59.40
C SER A 4 7.18 22.45 58.18
N SER A 5 7.31 21.69 57.10
CA SER A 5 7.58 22.19 55.75
C SER A 5 6.26 22.64 55.12
N SER A 6 6.16 23.92 54.74
CA SER A 6 5.04 24.40 53.93
C SER A 6 5.38 24.20 52.45
N SER A 7 4.98 23.05 51.91
CA SER A 7 4.92 22.82 50.47
C SER A 7 3.63 23.42 49.92
N SER A 8 3.74 24.51 49.16
CA SER A 8 2.62 25.03 48.37
C SER A 8 2.38 24.11 47.18
N SER A 9 1.38 23.24 47.31
CA SER A 9 0.83 22.48 46.19
C SER A 9 0.22 23.44 45.16
N LEU A 10 0.84 23.53 44.00
CA LEU A 10 0.19 24.04 42.79
C LEU A 10 -0.89 23.02 42.40
N THR A 11 -2.15 23.33 42.73
CA THR A 11 -3.31 22.67 42.16
C THR A 11 -3.37 23.01 40.68
N LEU A 12 -2.80 22.12 39.85
CA LEU A 12 -3.05 22.11 38.42
C LEU A 12 -4.55 21.84 38.22
N ALA A 13 -5.30 22.92 38.04
CA ALA A 13 -6.72 22.87 37.75
C ALA A 13 -6.91 22.00 36.50
N SER A 14 -7.60 20.87 36.71
CA SER A 14 -8.19 20.04 35.69
C SER A 14 -9.08 20.92 34.80
N MET A 15 -8.54 21.36 33.66
CA MET A 15 -9.36 21.93 32.59
C MET A 15 -10.15 20.79 31.96
N SER A 16 -11.39 20.59 32.44
CA SER A 16 -12.41 19.88 31.69
C SER A 16 -12.72 20.73 30.45
N SER A 17 -12.16 20.36 29.30
CA SER A 17 -12.57 20.96 28.03
C SER A 17 -13.87 20.29 27.59
N ASP A 18 -14.92 21.11 27.49
CA ASP A 18 -16.17 20.75 26.85
C ASP A 18 -15.92 20.11 25.47
N GLY A 19 -16.75 19.10 25.16
CA GLY A 19 -16.54 18.07 24.14
C GLY A 19 -16.63 18.52 22.68
N THR A 20 -15.98 19.61 22.30
CA THR A 20 -15.82 20.00 20.90
C THR A 20 -14.52 19.40 20.34
N LEU A 21 -14.65 18.71 19.20
CA LEU A 21 -13.50 18.24 18.43
C LEU A 21 -12.72 19.45 17.91
N THR A 22 -11.41 19.42 18.08
CA THR A 22 -10.53 20.46 17.55
C THR A 22 -10.30 20.22 16.07
N ASN A 23 -10.38 21.28 15.25
CA ASN A 23 -10.02 21.17 13.84
C ASN A 23 -8.53 20.81 13.72
N VAL A 24 -8.23 19.76 12.97
CA VAL A 24 -6.85 19.27 12.80
C VAL A 24 -6.31 19.85 11.49
N PRO A 25 -5.26 20.70 11.52
CA PRO A 25 -4.60 21.08 10.30
C PRO A 25 -3.98 19.83 9.64
N PRO A 26 -4.14 19.63 8.32
CA PRO A 26 -3.55 18.48 7.63
C PRO A 26 -2.04 18.43 7.81
N LEU A 27 -1.52 17.25 8.18
CA LEU A 27 -0.10 17.02 8.39
C LEU A 27 0.68 17.17 7.08
N THR A 28 1.68 18.03 7.08
CA THR A 28 2.68 18.20 6.02
C THR A 28 4.07 17.86 6.55
N HIS A 29 5.08 17.74 5.68
CA HIS A 29 6.45 17.43 6.12
C HIS A 29 7.10 18.56 6.95
N ASP A 30 6.60 19.79 6.81
CA ASP A 30 7.17 20.98 7.46
C ASP A 30 6.45 21.40 8.75
N CYS A 31 5.41 20.67 9.15
CA CYS A 31 4.61 21.05 10.32
C CYS A 31 5.25 20.62 11.65
N ASP A 32 4.82 21.24 12.74
CA ASP A 32 5.17 20.78 14.09
C ASP A 32 4.45 19.46 14.40
N TYR A 33 5.16 18.36 14.15
CA TYR A 33 4.66 17.01 14.40
C TYR A 33 4.23 16.79 15.86
N THR A 34 4.92 17.40 16.82
CA THR A 34 4.62 17.19 18.25
C THR A 34 3.28 17.82 18.59
N GLU A 35 3.05 19.04 18.11
CA GLU A 35 1.78 19.74 18.31
C GLU A 35 0.64 19.06 17.56
N TRP A 36 0.87 18.62 16.31
CA TRP A 36 -0.13 17.85 15.56
C TRP A 36 -0.52 16.57 16.31
N VAL A 37 0.45 15.81 16.84
CA VAL A 37 0.20 14.61 17.65
C VAL A 37 -0.64 14.96 18.87
N ARG A 38 -0.36 16.08 19.54
CA ARG A 38 -1.12 16.54 20.71
C ARG A 38 -2.59 16.76 20.37
N ILE A 39 -2.88 17.47 19.28
CA ILE A 39 -4.25 17.78 18.84
C ILE A 39 -5.00 16.50 18.44
N VAL A 40 -4.38 15.66 17.59
CA VAL A 40 -5.04 14.43 17.12
C VAL A 40 -5.29 13.49 18.28
N ARG A 41 -4.31 13.29 19.18
CA ARG A 41 -4.48 12.44 20.37
C ARG A 41 -5.60 12.94 21.28
N ASP A 42 -5.78 14.25 21.41
CA ASP A 42 -6.89 14.84 22.16
C ASP A 42 -8.25 14.53 21.52
N ASN A 43 -8.36 14.60 20.20
CA ASN A 43 -9.58 14.20 19.48
C ASN A 43 -9.92 12.71 19.68
N PHE A 44 -8.91 11.83 19.62
CA PHE A 44 -9.09 10.40 19.96
C PHE A 44 -9.53 10.19 21.41
N ARG A 45 -9.00 10.98 22.35
CA ARG A 45 -9.42 10.94 23.75
C ARG A 45 -10.88 11.36 23.91
N LYS A 46 -11.28 12.49 23.30
CA LYS A 46 -12.67 12.99 23.33
C LYS A 46 -13.66 12.01 22.70
N ARG A 47 -13.25 11.25 21.69
CA ARG A 47 -14.06 10.18 21.07
C ARG A 47 -14.02 8.84 21.83
N GLY A 48 -13.19 8.70 22.86
CA GLY A 48 -13.02 7.44 23.60
C GLY A 48 -12.31 6.33 22.81
N THR A 49 -11.61 6.67 21.73
CA THR A 49 -10.98 5.73 20.79
C THR A 49 -9.45 5.68 20.91
N LEU A 50 -8.86 6.43 21.85
CA LEU A 50 -7.41 6.47 22.08
C LEU A 50 -6.79 5.07 22.31
N GLY A 51 -7.55 4.16 22.93
CA GLY A 51 -7.14 2.77 23.14
C GLY A 51 -6.94 1.96 21.85
N LEU A 52 -7.34 2.47 20.67
CA LEU A 52 -7.01 1.86 19.38
C LEU A 52 -5.55 2.08 18.98
N ILE A 53 -4.90 3.12 19.51
CA ILE A 53 -3.49 3.44 19.27
C ILE A 53 -2.60 2.83 20.36
N GLU A 54 -3.04 2.94 21.62
CA GLU A 54 -2.20 2.61 22.80
C GLU A 54 -2.15 1.11 23.12
N ASN A 55 -3.23 0.36 22.88
CA ASN A 55 -3.28 -1.05 23.25
C ASN A 55 -2.62 -1.94 22.19
N GLU A 56 -1.99 -3.02 22.63
CA GLU A 56 -1.43 -4.01 21.73
C GLU A 56 -2.50 -4.70 20.87
N GLU A 57 -2.14 -4.95 19.61
CA GLU A 57 -2.97 -5.71 18.68
C GLU A 57 -3.01 -7.15 19.19
N GLY A 58 -4.19 -7.66 19.52
CA GLY A 58 -4.36 -9.06 19.91
C GLY A 58 -4.42 -9.36 21.41
N SER A 59 -4.76 -8.41 22.28
CA SER A 59 -5.09 -8.75 23.69
C SER A 59 -6.16 -9.87 23.72
N GLY A 60 -5.72 -11.09 24.02
CA GLY A 60 -6.41 -12.38 23.81
C GLY A 60 -7.59 -12.66 24.75
N VAL A 61 -8.42 -11.66 25.02
CA VAL A 61 -9.70 -11.86 25.68
C VAL A 61 -10.71 -12.18 24.59
N ARG A 62 -11.39 -13.33 24.68
CA ARG A 62 -12.58 -13.65 23.86
C ARG A 62 -13.61 -12.53 24.07
N ARG A 63 -13.57 -11.50 23.22
CA ARG A 63 -14.57 -10.44 23.21
C ARG A 63 -15.87 -11.02 22.67
N LYS A 64 -16.99 -10.59 23.24
CA LYS A 64 -18.30 -10.95 22.71
C LYS A 64 -18.39 -10.44 21.26
N GLN A 65 -19.08 -11.15 20.38
CA GLN A 65 -19.16 -10.82 18.94
C GLN A 65 -19.56 -9.35 18.70
N LYS A 66 -20.47 -8.80 19.52
CA LYS A 66 -20.90 -7.39 19.47
C LYS A 66 -19.80 -6.38 19.82
N GLU A 67 -18.90 -6.71 20.72
CA GLU A 67 -17.74 -5.87 21.07
C GLU A 67 -16.68 -5.88 19.96
N LYS A 68 -16.54 -7.02 19.27
CA LYS A 68 -15.65 -7.15 18.11
C LYS A 68 -16.14 -6.27 16.95
N THR A 69 -17.42 -6.35 16.59
CA THR A 69 -17.99 -5.54 15.49
C THR A 69 -17.93 -4.04 15.79
N ASN A 70 -18.22 -3.63 17.03
CA ASN A 70 -18.14 -2.22 17.42
C ASN A 70 -16.70 -1.69 17.34
N ARG A 71 -15.71 -2.51 17.72
CA ARG A 71 -14.30 -2.14 17.63
C ARG A 71 -13.82 -2.05 16.18
N GLU A 72 -14.21 -2.98 15.32
CA GLU A 72 -13.87 -2.95 13.89
C GLU A 72 -14.47 -1.72 13.19
N ALA A 73 -15.71 -1.36 13.51
CA ALA A 73 -16.33 -0.14 13.00
C ALA A 73 -15.61 1.13 13.49
N ALA A 74 -15.25 1.18 14.77
CA ALA A 74 -14.47 2.29 15.33
C ALA A 74 -13.08 2.39 14.68
N ASP A 75 -12.39 1.27 14.50
CA ASP A 75 -11.09 1.22 13.83
C ASP A 75 -11.17 1.69 12.38
N LYS A 76 -12.19 1.25 11.63
CA LYS A 76 -12.44 1.73 10.26
C LYS A 76 -12.65 3.24 10.22
N ASN A 77 -13.54 3.77 11.05
CA ASN A 77 -13.88 5.20 11.08
C ASN A 77 -12.68 6.06 11.47
N GLU A 78 -11.94 5.65 12.48
CA GLU A 78 -10.75 6.38 12.95
C GLU A 78 -9.59 6.32 11.96
N ARG A 79 -9.45 5.19 11.27
CA ARG A 79 -8.46 5.05 10.19
C ARG A 79 -8.78 5.97 9.02
N GLU A 80 -10.05 6.03 8.63
CA GLU A 80 -10.50 6.96 7.59
C GLU A 80 -10.32 8.41 8.02
N TYR A 81 -10.63 8.74 9.27
CA TYR A 81 -10.37 10.07 9.83
C TYR A 81 -8.88 10.45 9.76
N LEU A 82 -7.98 9.55 10.17
CA LEU A 82 -6.54 9.78 10.06
C LEU A 82 -6.13 10.01 8.60
N LEU A 83 -6.47 9.09 7.70
CA LEU A 83 -6.01 9.12 6.32
C LEU A 83 -6.62 10.25 5.49
N SER A 84 -7.90 10.57 5.70
CA SER A 84 -8.64 11.51 4.86
C SER A 84 -8.70 12.92 5.42
N CYS A 85 -8.70 13.09 6.74
CA CYS A 85 -8.86 14.41 7.36
C CYS A 85 -7.57 14.95 7.96
N CYS A 86 -6.70 14.08 8.49
CA CYS A 86 -5.57 14.54 9.29
C CYS A 86 -4.27 14.67 8.49
N LEU A 87 -4.21 14.15 7.27
CA LEU A 87 -3.01 14.13 6.43
C LEU A 87 -3.21 14.95 5.16
N SER A 88 -2.16 15.66 4.74
CA SER A 88 -2.08 16.19 3.37
C SER A 88 -2.05 15.04 2.35
N LEU A 89 -2.48 15.31 1.12
CA LEU A 89 -2.47 14.31 0.03
C LEU A 89 -1.09 13.67 -0.17
N LYS A 90 -0.02 14.47 -0.07
CA LYS A 90 1.36 14.01 -0.23
C LYS A 90 1.75 13.03 0.88
N VAL A 91 1.54 13.41 2.15
CA VAL A 91 1.82 12.53 3.30
C VAL A 91 0.96 11.28 3.26
N ARG A 92 -0.33 11.42 2.93
CA ARG A 92 -1.26 10.29 2.78
C ARG A 92 -0.77 9.30 1.73
N LYS A 93 -0.33 9.75 0.55
CA LYS A 93 0.19 8.87 -0.51
C LYS A 93 1.31 7.99 0.07
N TYR A 94 2.28 8.58 0.76
CA TYR A 94 3.41 7.82 1.30
C TYR A 94 3.05 6.93 2.49
N VAL A 95 2.16 7.38 3.37
CA VAL A 95 1.66 6.55 4.48
C VAL A 95 0.98 5.29 3.95
N LEU A 96 0.23 5.38 2.85
CA LEU A 96 -0.46 4.24 2.24
C LEU A 96 0.49 3.23 1.57
N LEU A 97 1.71 3.64 1.22
CA LEU A 97 2.71 2.73 0.66
C LEU A 97 3.39 1.87 1.74
N PHE A 98 3.20 2.17 3.03
CA PHE A 98 3.67 1.27 4.09
C PHE A 98 2.92 -0.07 4.06
N PRO A 99 3.62 -1.18 4.29
CA PRO A 99 3.09 -2.53 4.05
C PRO A 99 1.97 -2.97 4.99
N LEU A 100 1.77 -2.27 6.11
CA LEU A 100 0.72 -2.56 7.07
C LEU A 100 0.06 -1.24 7.49
N THR A 101 -1.13 -0.99 6.95
CA THR A 101 -2.01 0.16 7.25
C THR A 101 -3.46 -0.29 7.46
N LYS A 102 -3.65 -1.48 8.03
CA LYS A 102 -4.98 -2.10 8.21
C LYS A 102 -5.69 -1.59 9.46
N THR A 103 -4.94 -1.30 10.52
CA THR A 103 -5.46 -0.80 11.80
C THR A 103 -5.13 0.68 12.01
N VAL A 104 -5.83 1.34 12.92
CA VAL A 104 -5.51 2.71 13.35
C VAL A 104 -4.08 2.80 13.87
N ARG A 105 -3.65 1.81 14.68
CA ARG A 105 -2.30 1.77 15.25
C ARG A 105 -1.22 1.66 14.17
N GLN A 106 -1.44 0.79 13.18
CA GLN A 106 -0.54 0.63 12.04
C GLN A 106 -0.42 1.92 11.23
N VAL A 107 -1.54 2.59 10.94
CA VAL A 107 -1.54 3.90 10.28
C VAL A 107 -0.81 4.95 11.12
N TRP A 108 -1.03 4.97 12.44
CA TRP A 108 -0.33 5.87 13.35
C TRP A 108 1.20 5.66 13.30
N TYR A 109 1.66 4.41 13.32
CA TYR A 109 3.08 4.09 13.17
C TYR A 109 3.64 4.48 11.81
N ALA A 110 2.88 4.25 10.72
CA ALA A 110 3.28 4.67 9.39
C ALA A 110 3.44 6.19 9.29
N ILE A 111 2.52 6.97 9.87
CA ILE A 111 2.62 8.44 9.96
C ILE A 111 3.88 8.86 10.73
N ARG A 112 4.17 8.23 11.88
CA ARG A 112 5.40 8.53 12.64
C ARG A 112 6.64 8.29 11.79
N LYS A 113 6.71 7.14 11.11
CA LYS A 113 7.85 6.75 10.27
C LYS A 113 8.02 7.66 9.06
N GLU A 114 6.90 8.09 8.49
CA GLU A 114 6.86 9.04 7.38
C GLU A 114 7.49 10.39 7.78
N ILE A 115 7.12 10.93 8.94
CA ILE A 115 7.54 12.28 9.35
C ILE A 115 8.88 12.30 10.09
N LYS A 116 9.12 11.35 10.99
CA LYS A 116 10.35 11.30 11.80
C LYS A 116 11.46 10.46 11.15
N GLY A 117 11.19 9.85 9.99
CA GLY A 117 12.07 8.90 9.36
C GLY A 117 12.11 7.55 10.08
N LEU A 118 12.91 6.64 9.52
CA LEU A 118 13.09 5.29 10.02
C LEU A 118 14.46 5.15 10.67
N ASN A 119 14.53 4.33 11.71
CA ASN A 119 15.81 3.85 12.22
C ASN A 119 16.41 2.78 11.28
N THR A 120 17.65 2.37 11.54
CA THR A 120 18.36 1.40 10.68
C THR A 120 17.60 0.08 10.53
N GLU A 121 17.12 -0.52 11.62
CA GLU A 121 16.39 -1.78 11.59
C GLU A 121 15.09 -1.67 10.78
N GLU A 122 14.34 -0.58 10.97
CA GLU A 122 13.11 -0.32 10.26
C GLU A 122 13.34 -0.10 8.75
N ARG A 123 14.46 0.53 8.36
CA ARG A 123 14.85 0.68 6.95
C ARG A 123 15.11 -0.67 6.30
N TYR A 124 15.86 -1.55 6.95
CA TYR A 124 16.14 -2.90 6.43
C TYR A 124 14.89 -3.79 6.44
N ALA A 125 14.01 -3.64 7.43
CA ALA A 125 12.71 -4.31 7.43
C ALA A 125 11.85 -3.87 6.23
N LEU A 126 11.81 -2.57 5.91
CA LEU A 126 11.12 -2.09 4.70
C LEU A 126 11.77 -2.59 3.42
N LEU A 127 13.10 -2.65 3.36
CA LEU A 127 13.81 -3.21 2.21
C LEU A 127 13.47 -4.71 2.03
N LEU A 128 13.42 -5.48 3.11
CA LEU A 128 13.01 -6.88 3.06
C LEU A 128 11.58 -7.01 2.53
N ILE A 129 10.66 -6.19 3.03
CA ILE A 129 9.27 -6.21 2.58
C ILE A 129 9.15 -5.77 1.12
N PHE A 130 9.97 -4.81 0.67
CA PHE A 130 10.08 -4.46 -0.74
C PHE A 130 10.49 -5.67 -1.58
N MET A 131 11.53 -6.40 -1.18
CA MET A 131 11.96 -7.60 -1.90
C MET A 131 10.89 -8.70 -1.93
N MET A 132 10.08 -8.84 -0.88
CA MET A 132 8.98 -9.80 -0.83
C MET A 132 7.84 -9.50 -1.83
N GLN A 133 7.80 -8.31 -2.44
CA GLN A 133 6.76 -7.95 -3.41
C GLN A 133 6.82 -8.81 -4.67
N SER A 134 7.99 -9.37 -4.99
CA SER A 134 8.11 -10.31 -6.09
C SER A 134 7.17 -11.51 -5.97
N GLY A 135 6.74 -11.87 -4.76
CA GLY A 135 5.76 -12.94 -4.51
C GLY A 135 4.33 -12.45 -4.26
N THR A 136 4.07 -11.14 -4.37
CA THR A 136 2.72 -10.60 -4.19
C THR A 136 1.98 -10.66 -5.52
N PRO A 137 0.72 -11.15 -5.58
CA PRO A 137 -0.04 -11.18 -6.82
C PRO A 137 -0.52 -9.79 -7.23
N TYR A 138 -0.31 -9.43 -8.48
CA TYR A 138 -0.86 -8.25 -9.15
C TYR A 138 -1.71 -8.65 -10.37
N PRO A 139 -2.66 -7.80 -10.79
CA PRO A 139 -3.50 -8.07 -11.97
C PRO A 139 -2.72 -8.23 -13.28
N SER A 140 -1.61 -7.49 -13.44
CA SER A 140 -0.72 -7.60 -14.60
C SER A 140 0.74 -7.34 -14.21
N THR A 141 1.65 -7.74 -15.09
CA THR A 141 3.08 -7.43 -14.95
C THR A 141 3.35 -5.93 -14.98
N GLU A 142 2.58 -5.15 -15.75
CA GLU A 142 2.69 -3.69 -15.79
C GLU A 142 2.31 -3.06 -14.45
N GLU A 143 1.16 -3.44 -13.88
CA GLU A 143 0.72 -2.95 -12.57
C GLU A 143 1.71 -3.32 -11.46
N PHE A 144 2.32 -4.51 -11.55
CA PHE A 144 3.40 -4.91 -10.66
C PHE A 144 4.61 -3.96 -10.78
N LEU A 145 5.08 -3.66 -12.00
CA LEU A 145 6.23 -2.78 -12.21
C LEU A 145 5.95 -1.32 -11.78
N ASP A 146 4.73 -0.84 -11.98
CA ASP A 146 4.32 0.48 -11.48
C ASP A 146 4.32 0.52 -9.94
N ALA A 147 3.87 -0.56 -9.28
CA ALA A 147 3.96 -0.68 -7.83
C ALA A 147 5.42 -0.75 -7.34
N ILE A 148 6.32 -1.40 -8.10
CA ILE A 148 7.76 -1.40 -7.81
C ILE A 148 8.34 0.01 -7.88
N ASP A 149 7.97 0.82 -8.88
CA ASP A 149 8.42 2.20 -9.03
C ASP A 149 8.01 3.06 -7.83
N ASP A 150 6.70 3.10 -7.53
CA ASP A 150 6.16 3.91 -6.44
C ASP A 150 6.80 3.55 -5.09
N ARG A 151 7.01 2.25 -4.83
CA ARG A 151 7.55 1.77 -3.57
C ARG A 151 9.07 1.86 -3.49
N TRP A 152 9.77 1.77 -4.61
CA TRP A 152 11.22 2.00 -4.65
C TRP A 152 11.56 3.43 -4.29
N ASP A 153 10.84 4.40 -4.88
CA ASP A 153 11.08 5.82 -4.61
C ASP A 153 10.73 6.18 -3.16
N GLN A 154 9.67 5.58 -2.62
CA GLN A 154 9.33 5.70 -1.20
C GLN A 154 10.41 5.09 -0.30
N LEU A 155 10.93 3.91 -0.63
CA LEU A 155 11.96 3.24 0.16
C LEU A 155 13.27 4.03 0.13
N ALA A 156 13.72 4.42 -1.05
CA ALA A 156 15.03 5.05 -1.27
C ALA A 156 15.20 6.35 -0.49
N ARG A 157 14.14 7.17 -0.37
CA ARG A 157 14.20 8.44 0.37
C ARG A 157 14.47 8.29 1.86
N HIS A 158 14.31 7.08 2.41
CA HIS A 158 14.54 6.79 3.82
C HIS A 158 15.99 6.33 4.11
N PHE A 159 16.80 6.15 3.07
CA PHE A 159 18.22 5.85 3.20
C PHE A 159 19.06 7.12 3.02
N PRO A 160 20.15 7.29 3.81
CA PRO A 160 21.05 8.43 3.67
C PRO A 160 21.99 8.30 2.46
N TYR A 161 21.96 7.16 1.77
CA TYR A 161 22.75 6.86 0.57
C TYR A 161 21.85 6.26 -0.51
N THR A 162 22.31 6.34 -1.76
CA THR A 162 21.61 5.76 -2.89
C THR A 162 21.55 4.24 -2.76
N LEU A 163 20.34 3.67 -2.79
CA LEU A 163 20.16 2.22 -2.81
C LEU A 163 20.67 1.63 -4.12
N PRO A 164 21.36 0.48 -4.10
CA PRO A 164 21.82 -0.19 -5.31
C PRO A 164 20.66 -0.54 -6.25
N SER A 165 20.74 -0.09 -7.51
CA SER A 165 19.74 -0.36 -8.55
C SER A 165 19.52 -1.86 -8.80
N ILE A 166 20.53 -2.69 -8.52
CA ILE A 166 20.46 -4.15 -8.64
C ILE A 166 19.39 -4.77 -7.72
N LEU A 167 19.07 -4.14 -6.58
CA LEU A 167 18.02 -4.63 -5.68
C LEU A 167 16.65 -4.46 -6.34
N ARG A 168 16.38 -3.28 -6.92
CA ARG A 168 15.16 -3.01 -7.70
C ARG A 168 15.04 -3.97 -8.87
N LEU A 169 16.11 -4.16 -9.62
CA LEU A 169 16.14 -5.06 -10.77
C LEU A 169 15.87 -6.51 -10.35
N THR A 170 16.55 -7.02 -9.33
CA THR A 170 16.36 -8.40 -8.85
C THR A 170 14.92 -8.66 -8.41
N THR A 171 14.34 -7.74 -7.64
CA THR A 171 12.93 -7.85 -7.22
C THR A 171 11.98 -7.82 -8.41
N ALA A 172 12.23 -6.94 -9.39
CA ALA A 172 11.42 -6.83 -10.58
C ALA A 172 11.49 -8.10 -11.45
N LEU A 173 12.69 -8.62 -11.71
CA LEU A 173 12.87 -9.85 -12.50
C LEU A 173 12.18 -11.05 -11.85
N LEU A 174 12.35 -11.22 -10.54
CA LEU A 174 11.70 -12.30 -9.81
C LEU A 174 10.18 -12.14 -9.81
N GLY A 175 9.68 -10.91 -9.68
CA GLY A 175 8.26 -10.62 -9.77
C GLY A 175 7.70 -10.87 -11.16
N THR A 176 8.33 -10.36 -12.22
CA THR A 176 7.93 -10.64 -13.60
C THR A 176 7.87 -12.13 -13.87
N LYS A 177 8.89 -12.91 -13.44
CA LYS A 177 8.86 -14.37 -13.57
C LYS A 177 7.65 -15.01 -12.87
N ASN A 178 7.28 -14.51 -11.69
CA ASN A 178 6.16 -15.05 -10.93
C ASN A 178 4.79 -14.65 -11.48
N HIS A 179 4.69 -13.51 -12.18
CA HIS A 179 3.44 -13.04 -12.79
C HIS A 179 3.26 -13.59 -14.20
N ASP A 180 4.33 -13.60 -14.99
CA ASP A 180 4.35 -14.06 -16.37
C ASP A 180 5.74 -14.60 -16.74
N GLU A 181 5.86 -15.93 -16.68
CA GLU A 181 7.08 -16.64 -17.02
C GLU A 181 7.46 -16.49 -18.51
N MET A 182 6.49 -16.26 -19.39
CA MET A 182 6.73 -16.06 -20.82
C MET A 182 7.38 -14.69 -21.07
N LEU A 183 6.85 -13.62 -20.46
CA LEU A 183 7.48 -12.29 -20.52
C LEU A 183 8.89 -12.30 -19.96
N TYR A 184 9.11 -12.95 -18.81
CA TYR A 184 10.45 -13.08 -18.23
C TYR A 184 11.42 -13.79 -19.19
N THR A 185 11.01 -14.93 -19.74
CA THR A 185 11.85 -15.72 -20.65
C THR A 185 12.11 -14.98 -21.96
N GLY A 186 11.11 -14.28 -22.49
CA GLY A 186 11.23 -13.43 -23.68
C GLY A 186 12.20 -12.28 -23.47
N PHE A 187 12.11 -11.59 -22.33
CA PHE A 187 13.05 -10.54 -21.95
C PHE A 187 14.49 -11.07 -21.88
N LEU A 188 14.74 -12.20 -21.22
CA LEU A 188 16.09 -12.75 -21.15
C LEU A 188 16.67 -13.11 -22.53
N LYS A 189 15.83 -13.57 -23.47
CA LYS A 189 16.25 -13.86 -24.84
C LYS A 189 16.54 -12.59 -25.64
N SER A 190 15.82 -11.50 -25.39
CA SER A 190 15.97 -10.25 -26.14
C SER A 190 17.26 -9.48 -25.79
N LEU A 191 17.89 -9.78 -24.66
CA LEU A 191 19.13 -9.12 -24.21
C LEU A 191 20.34 -9.41 -25.12
N ASN A 192 20.35 -10.46 -25.93
CA ASN A 192 21.45 -10.75 -26.89
C ASN A 192 22.89 -10.67 -26.31
N GLY A 193 23.07 -10.96 -25.02
CA GLY A 193 24.37 -10.90 -24.32
C GLY A 193 24.61 -9.61 -23.53
N ASP A 194 23.72 -8.63 -23.62
CA ASP A 194 23.75 -7.42 -22.80
C ASP A 194 23.31 -7.70 -21.35
N GLU A 195 23.83 -6.89 -20.42
CA GLU A 195 23.41 -6.96 -19.02
C GLU A 195 21.97 -6.48 -18.83
N PRO A 196 21.15 -7.19 -18.04
CA PRO A 196 19.79 -6.75 -17.76
C PRO A 196 19.80 -5.44 -16.97
N THR A 197 18.93 -4.51 -17.35
CA THR A 197 18.69 -3.28 -16.58
C THR A 197 17.21 -3.17 -16.23
N TYR A 198 16.91 -2.47 -15.13
CA TYR A 198 15.52 -2.25 -14.72
C TYR A 198 14.72 -1.51 -15.81
N ARG A 199 15.36 -0.51 -16.41
CA ARG A 199 14.77 0.26 -17.50
C ARG A 199 14.47 -0.62 -18.71
N GLY A 200 15.42 -1.46 -19.13
CA GLY A 200 15.23 -2.38 -20.25
C GLY A 200 14.09 -3.37 -20.01
N LEU A 201 13.96 -3.91 -18.79
CA LEU A 201 12.83 -4.76 -18.42
C LEU A 201 11.49 -4.03 -18.56
N ARG A 202 11.41 -2.80 -18.05
CA ARG A 202 10.17 -2.01 -18.12
C ARG A 202 9.77 -1.67 -19.55
N GLU A 203 10.72 -1.22 -20.36
CA GLU A 203 10.51 -0.92 -21.78
C GLU A 203 10.10 -2.16 -22.57
N TYR A 204 10.65 -3.33 -22.23
CA TYR A 204 10.25 -4.60 -22.85
C TYR A 204 8.81 -4.96 -22.50
N VAL A 205 8.44 -4.95 -21.22
CA VAL A 205 7.08 -5.30 -20.78
C VAL A 205 6.03 -4.38 -21.38
N THR A 206 6.26 -3.07 -21.39
CA THR A 206 5.33 -2.11 -22.02
C THR A 206 5.15 -2.38 -23.51
N ARG A 207 6.23 -2.68 -24.23
CA ARG A 207 6.16 -2.99 -25.67
C ARG A 207 5.38 -4.26 -25.96
N GLU A 208 5.58 -5.30 -25.16
CA GLU A 208 4.84 -6.57 -25.32
C GLU A 208 3.37 -6.41 -24.96
N ALA A 209 3.04 -5.59 -23.95
CA ALA A 209 1.67 -5.26 -23.61
C ALA A 209 0.97 -4.45 -24.72
N GLU A 210 1.67 -3.50 -25.35
CA GLU A 210 1.16 -2.76 -26.53
C GLU A 210 0.99 -3.65 -27.77
N ALA A 211 1.80 -4.71 -27.88
CA ALA A 211 1.76 -5.67 -28.99
C ALA A 211 0.72 -6.78 -28.78
N ASP A 212 0.14 -6.91 -27.58
CA ASP A 212 -0.85 -7.95 -27.29
C ASP A 212 -2.17 -7.64 -28.04
N CYS A 213 -2.37 -8.33 -29.16
CA CYS A 213 -3.38 -8.10 -30.20
C CYS A 213 -4.84 -8.26 -29.75
N ASN A 214 -5.13 -8.46 -28.47
CA ASN A 214 -6.50 -8.51 -27.93
C ASN A 214 -7.27 -7.18 -28.12
N LEU A 215 -6.59 -6.10 -28.53
CA LEU A 215 -7.23 -4.85 -28.97
C LEU A 215 -7.86 -4.93 -30.38
N PHE A 216 -7.43 -5.90 -31.20
CA PHE A 216 -7.95 -6.16 -32.56
C PHE A 216 -8.90 -7.36 -32.64
N ASP A 217 -9.10 -8.08 -31.53
CA ASP A 217 -10.25 -8.96 -31.35
C ASP A 217 -11.50 -8.09 -31.17
N THR A 218 -11.89 -7.38 -32.25
CA THR A 218 -13.28 -7.04 -32.45
C THR A 218 -14.03 -8.37 -32.39
N MET A 219 -14.87 -8.56 -31.35
CA MET A 219 -15.80 -9.68 -31.29
C MET A 219 -16.37 -9.90 -32.68
N GLU A 220 -16.06 -11.04 -33.31
CA GLU A 220 -16.70 -11.44 -34.56
C GLU A 220 -18.19 -11.24 -34.35
N LYS A 221 -18.78 -10.28 -35.07
CA LYS A 221 -20.23 -10.19 -35.05
C LYS A 221 -20.72 -11.51 -35.65
N PRO A 222 -21.73 -12.17 -35.08
CA PRO A 222 -22.27 -13.40 -35.64
C PRO A 222 -22.78 -13.25 -37.08
N GLU A 223 -22.87 -12.03 -37.59
CA GLU A 223 -23.21 -11.66 -38.97
C GLU A 223 -22.05 -11.89 -39.97
N ASP A 224 -20.80 -11.92 -39.52
CA ASP A 224 -19.60 -12.07 -40.36
C ASP A 224 -19.26 -13.53 -40.68
N VAL A 225 -19.81 -14.48 -39.90
CA VAL A 225 -19.69 -15.92 -40.17
C VAL A 225 -20.79 -16.35 -41.13
N LYS A 226 -20.56 -16.23 -42.44
CA LYS A 226 -21.43 -16.87 -43.44
C LYS A 226 -21.39 -18.40 -43.22
N PRO A 227 -22.54 -19.08 -43.08
CA PRO A 227 -22.54 -20.52 -42.84
C PRO A 227 -22.02 -21.26 -44.09
N ILE A 228 -20.88 -21.92 -43.95
CA ILE A 228 -20.40 -22.96 -44.87
C ILE A 228 -21.34 -24.17 -44.72
N LEU A 229 -22.52 -24.08 -45.33
CA LEU A 229 -23.51 -25.15 -45.31
C LEU A 229 -24.19 -25.27 -46.67
N LYS A 230 -23.38 -25.30 -47.75
CA LYS A 230 -23.84 -25.63 -49.12
C LYS A 230 -22.86 -26.44 -49.98
N LEU A 231 -21.88 -27.14 -49.39
CA LEU A 231 -20.89 -27.92 -50.18
C LEU A 231 -20.89 -29.44 -49.96
N LEU A 232 -21.82 -30.02 -49.17
CA LEU A 232 -21.83 -31.48 -48.93
C LEU A 232 -23.17 -32.21 -49.13
N THR A 233 -24.07 -31.71 -49.96
CA THR A 233 -25.27 -32.49 -50.38
C THR A 233 -25.62 -32.33 -51.85
N LYS A 234 -24.69 -32.69 -52.74
CA LYS A 234 -24.99 -33.16 -54.11
C LYS A 234 -23.98 -34.21 -54.55
N ARG A 235 -24.20 -35.47 -54.15
CA ARG A 235 -23.83 -36.69 -54.91
C ARG A 235 -24.14 -37.93 -54.07
N LYS A 236 -25.37 -38.44 -54.18
CA LYS A 236 -25.63 -39.88 -54.36
C LYS A 236 -26.87 -40.02 -55.23
N GLY A 237 -26.63 -40.36 -56.49
CA GLY A 237 -27.66 -40.68 -57.47
C GLY A 237 -27.95 -42.17 -57.49
N LYS A 238 -29.22 -42.44 -57.80
CA LYS A 238 -29.86 -43.58 -58.47
C LYS A 238 -29.57 -45.05 -58.05
N PRO A 239 -30.62 -45.86 -57.93
CA PRO A 239 -30.54 -47.32 -57.78
C PRO A 239 -30.35 -48.02 -59.14
N TRP A 240 -29.70 -49.18 -59.11
CA TRP A 240 -29.87 -50.28 -60.06
C TRP A 240 -30.76 -51.33 -59.40
#